data_AF-A0A0H3GLA0-F1
#
_entry.id   AF-A0A0H3GLA0-F1
#
_cell.length_a   1.000
_cell.length_b   1.000
_cell.length_c   1.000
_cell.angle_alpha   90.00
_cell.angle_beta   90.00
_cell.angle_gamma   90.00
#
_symmetry.space_group_name_H-M   'P 1'
#
loop_
_entity.id
_entity.type
_entity.pdbx_description
1 polymer ?
#
loop_
_entity_poly.entity_id
_entity_poly.type
_entity_poly.pdbx_seq_one_letter_code
_entity_poly.pdbx_strand_id
1 'polypeptide(L)' 'MTVIVNGDITQCDLPSGVRSGLSDALARFEEDEMIGIVRFTTDDCVRSALCQRTLKAYY' A
#
# COMPACT_ATOMS: atom_id res chain seq x y z
N MET A 1 8.10 -12.56 17.02
CA MET A 1 7.33 -11.31 16.91
C MET A 1 7.16 -11.01 15.44
N THR A 2 5.96 -10.65 15.02
CA THR A 2 5.68 -10.24 13.63
C THR A 2 5.58 -8.73 13.60
N VAL A 3 6.19 -8.10 12.60
CA VAL A 3 6.11 -6.65 12.37
C VAL A 3 5.36 -6.44 11.05
N ILE A 4 4.52 -5.41 11.02
CA ILE A 4 3.75 -5.03 9.85
C ILE A 4 4.12 -3.59 9.52
N VAL A 5 4.42 -3.35 8.25
CA VAL A 5 4.66 -2.02 7.70
C VAL A 5 3.60 -1.77 6.65
N ASN A 6 2.89 -0.65 6.75
CA ASN A 6 1.88 -0.24 5.79
C ASN A 6 2.33 1.05 5.06
N GLY A 7 1.71 1.32 3.91
CA GLY A 7 1.86 2.58 3.19
C GLY A 7 1.24 2.53 1.80
N ASP A 8 1.16 3.69 1.16
CA ASP A 8 0.68 3.86 -0.21
C ASP A 8 1.82 4.40 -1.08
N ILE A 9 2.26 3.58 -2.04
CA ILE A 9 3.38 3.95 -2.93
C ILE A 9 3.04 5.13 -3.86
N THR A 10 1.76 5.46 -4.05
CA THR A 10 1.32 6.61 -4.84
C THR A 10 1.40 7.93 -4.06
N GLN A 11 1.53 7.88 -2.73
CA GLN A 11 1.56 9.03 -1.83
C GLN A 11 2.94 9.12 -1.14
N CYS A 12 3.96 9.53 -1.89
CA CYS A 12 5.33 9.65 -1.37
C CYS A 12 5.69 11.11 -1.10
N ASP A 13 5.69 11.50 0.18
CA ASP A 13 6.03 12.87 0.63
C ASP A 13 7.54 13.14 0.73
N LEU A 14 8.36 12.20 0.29
CA LEU A 14 9.81 12.36 0.34
C LEU A 14 10.28 13.45 -0.64
N PRO A 15 11.37 14.17 -0.32
CA PRO A 15 11.96 15.14 -1.24
C PRO A 15 12.32 14.49 -2.58
N SER A 16 12.34 15.29 -3.64
CA SER A 16 12.69 14.83 -4.98
C SER A 16 14.05 14.10 -4.98
N GLY A 17 14.09 12.93 -5.63
CA GLY A 17 15.28 12.08 -5.72
C GLY A 17 15.52 11.17 -4.51
N VAL A 18 14.79 11.34 -3.40
CA VAL A 18 14.88 10.42 -2.24
C VAL A 18 14.05 9.18 -2.53
N ARG A 19 14.70 8.00 -2.50
CA ARG A 19 14.02 6.72 -2.72
C ARG A 19 13.12 6.37 -1.54
N SER A 20 11.88 5.98 -1.81
CA SER A 20 10.97 5.41 -0.81
C SER A 20 11.50 4.07 -0.31
N GLY A 21 11.69 3.96 1.01
CA GLY A 21 12.08 2.70 1.65
C GLY A 21 11.03 1.60 1.45
N LEU A 22 9.75 1.95 1.40
CA LEU A 22 8.67 0.99 1.13
C LEU A 22 8.74 0.49 -0.32
N SER A 23 8.96 1.37 -1.29
CA SER A 23 9.12 0.96 -2.69
C SER A 23 10.36 0.08 -2.90
N ASP A 24 11.46 0.41 -2.24
CA ASP A 24 12.69 -0.39 -2.26
C ASP A 24 12.47 -1.78 -1.63
N ALA A 25 11.77 -1.86 -0.50
CA ALA A 25 11.42 -3.11 0.15
C ALA A 25 10.52 -3.99 -0.73
N LEU A 26 9.47 -3.43 -1.33
CA LEU A 26 8.56 -4.17 -2.22
C LEU A 26 9.31 -4.81 -3.40
N ALA A 27 10.30 -4.11 -3.97
CA ALA A 27 11.11 -4.64 -5.07
C ALA A 27 12.11 -5.72 -4.63
N ARG A 28 12.59 -5.67 -3.39
CA ARG A 28 13.57 -6.66 -2.87
C ARG A 28 12.90 -7.94 -2.38
N PHE A 29 11.67 -7.86 -1.89
CA PHE A 29 10.98 -8.95 -1.21
C PHE A 29 9.79 -9.49 -2.01
N GLU A 30 9.71 -9.24 -3.32
CA GLU A 30 8.61 -9.69 -4.17
C GLU A 30 8.40 -11.22 -4.15
N GLU A 31 9.48 -11.98 -3.99
CA GLU A 31 9.48 -13.45 -3.96
C GLU A 31 10.16 -14.01 -2.69
N ASP A 32 10.09 -13.28 -1.57
CA ASP A 32 10.70 -13.72 -0.31
C ASP A 32 9.83 -14.73 0.44
N GLU A 33 10.43 -15.81 0.95
CA GLU A 33 9.70 -16.88 1.66
C GLU A 33 9.23 -16.47 3.07
N MET A 34 9.89 -15.48 3.69
CA MET A 34 9.59 -15.04 5.06
C MET A 34 8.82 -13.72 5.12
N ILE A 35 8.80 -12.93 4.04
CA ILE A 35 8.14 -11.63 3.97
C ILE A 35 6.96 -11.69 3.01
N GLY A 36 5.75 -11.63 3.56
CA GLY A 36 4.53 -11.51 2.77
C GLY A 36 4.25 -10.06 2.37
N ILE A 37 3.90 -9.85 1.09
CA ILE A 37 3.39 -8.57 0.58
C ILE A 37 1.87 -8.67 0.40
N VAL A 38 1.13 -7.78 1.03
CA VAL A 38 -0.33 -7.67 0.89
C VAL A 38 -0.67 -6.36 0.18
N ARG A 39 -1.43 -6.44 -0.91
CA ARG A 39 -1.91 -5.27 -1.66
C ARG A 39 -3.40 -5.11 -1.42
N PHE A 40 -3.78 -3.98 -0.83
CA PHE A 40 -5.17 -3.63 -0.64
C PHE A 40 -5.74 -2.98 -1.90
N THR A 41 -7.02 -3.22 -2.11
CA THR A 41 -7.84 -2.67 -3.18
C THR A 41 -9.02 -1.91 -2.58
N THR A 42 -9.83 -1.29 -3.42
CA THR A 42 -11.08 -0.65 -2.98
C THR A 42 -12.09 -1.64 -2.43
N ASP A 43 -12.01 -2.92 -2.80
CA ASP A 43 -12.90 -3.97 -2.29
C ASP A 43 -12.62 -4.33 -0.82
N ASP A 44 -11.40 -4.07 -0.34
CA ASP A 44 -11.01 -4.26 1.07
C ASP A 44 -11.56 -3.14 1.97
N CYS A 45 -12.11 -2.07 1.39
CA CYS A 45 -12.70 -0.96 2.14
C CYS A 45 -14.13 -1.28 2.63
N VAL A 46 -14.24 -1.83 3.84
CA VAL A 46 -15.52 -2.06 4.53
C VAL A 46 -16.08 -0.75 5.08
N ARG A 47 -16.91 -0.06 4.29
CA ARG A 47 -17.59 1.19 4.64
C ARG A 47 -19.02 1.20 4.11
N SER A 48 -19.80 2.22 4.49
CA SER A 48 -21.17 2.40 4.01
C SER A 48 -21.24 2.45 2.47
N ALA A 49 -22.39 2.10 1.91
CA ALA A 49 -22.60 2.11 0.45
C ALA A 49 -22.29 3.49 -0.18
N LEU A 50 -22.59 4.59 0.53
CA LEU A 50 -22.23 5.94 0.09
C LEU A 50 -20.71 6.12 0.01
N CYS A 51 -19.97 5.71 1.05
CA CYS A 51 -18.52 5.82 1.06
C CYS A 51 -17.88 4.96 -0.04
N GLN A 52 -18.35 3.73 -0.25
CA GLN A 52 -17.90 2.89 -1.37
C GLN A 52 -18.16 3.54 -2.73
N ARG A 53 -19.32 4.18 -2.90
CA ARG A 53 -19.64 4.92 -4.12
C ARG A 53 -18.70 6.11 -4.33
N THR A 54 -18.36 6.84 -3.27
CA THR A 54 -17.38 7.93 -3.33
C THR A 54 -15.99 7.39 -3.66
N LEU A 55 -15.55 6.30 -3.03
CA LEU A 55 -14.24 5.68 -3.30
C LEU A 55 -14.09 5.28 -4.77
N LYS A 56 -15.11 4.63 -5.36
CA LYS A 56 -15.13 4.25 -6.80
C LYS A 56 -15.04 5.43 -7.77
N ALA A 57 -15.28 6.66 -7.32
CA ALA A 57 -15.16 7.85 -8.17
C ALA A 57 -13.74 8.45 -8.16
N TYR A 58 -12.92 8.14 -7.16
CA TYR A 58 -11.55 8.66 -7.00
C TYR A 58 -10.46 7.61 -7.29
N TYR A 59 -10.83 6.35 -7.47
CA TYR A 59 -9.93 5.22 -7.76
C TYR A 59 -10.07 4.81 -9.23
#